data_AF-A0AAP6VPD9-F1
#
_entry.id   AF-A0AAP6VPD9-F1
#
_cell.length_a   1.000
_cell.length_b   1.000
_cell.length_c   1.000
_cell.angle_alpha   90.00
_cell.angle_beta   90.00
_cell.angle_gamma   90.00
#
_symmetry.space_group_name_H-M   'P 1'
#
loop_
_entity.id
_entity.type
_entity.pdbx_description
1 polymer ?
#
loop_
_entity_poly.entity_id
_entity_poly.type
_entity_poly.pdbx_seq_one_letter_code
_entity_poly.pdbx_strand_id
1 'polypeptide(L)'
;MSQMSMSWTAKNYRNLSGRQATEKILERAHNREIFFARLVKMLQVVRERGLRLILENPYSLQTFLKSGFVQPPSIVDTDRTRRGDYFVKPTAYWFINCEPTHGFTPTTPKFRKNIMSANPSKEAGLCSEERSMISSEYAKNFICDFVLGMEQPSTQKTLFDL
;
A
#
# COMPACT_ATOMS: atom_id res chain seq x y z
N MET A 1 -3.82 -9.27 2.67
CA MET A 1 -3.87 -10.65 2.13
C MET A 1 -4.29 -10.64 0.66
N SER A 2 -3.60 -11.36 -0.22
CA SER A 2 -3.91 -11.42 -1.67
C SER A 2 -5.26 -12.09 -1.92
N GLN A 3 -6.01 -11.67 -2.95
CA GLN A 3 -7.21 -12.39 -3.40
C GLN A 3 -6.86 -13.78 -3.98
N MET A 4 -5.62 -13.95 -4.48
CA MET A 4 -5.16 -15.21 -5.08
C MET A 4 -5.07 -16.37 -4.09
N SER A 5 -5.03 -16.11 -2.78
CA SER A 5 -5.01 -17.17 -1.77
C SER A 5 -6.40 -17.78 -1.50
N MET A 6 -7.44 -17.37 -2.23
CA MET A 6 -8.79 -17.94 -2.10
C MET A 6 -9.08 -19.07 -3.10
N SER A 7 -8.09 -19.49 -3.88
CA SER A 7 -8.18 -20.65 -4.78
C SER A 7 -7.63 -21.90 -4.12
N TRP A 8 -8.27 -23.06 -4.32
CA TRP A 8 -7.71 -24.37 -3.97
C TRP A 8 -6.35 -24.64 -4.63
N THR A 9 -6.11 -24.05 -5.80
CA THR A 9 -4.83 -24.19 -6.53
C THR A 9 -3.72 -23.28 -6.02
N ALA A 10 -3.97 -22.46 -4.99
CA ALA A 10 -2.95 -21.58 -4.45
C ALA A 10 -1.76 -22.38 -3.90
N LYS A 11 -0.54 -21.90 -4.16
CA LYS A 11 0.72 -22.53 -3.71
C LYS A 11 0.73 -22.83 -2.20
N ASN A 12 0.02 -22.02 -1.41
CA ASN A 12 -0.10 -22.16 0.04
C ASN A 12 -0.78 -23.47 0.48
N TYR A 13 -1.51 -24.14 -0.40
CA TYR A 13 -2.31 -25.33 -0.07
C TYR A 13 -1.83 -26.60 -0.75
N ARG A 14 -0.72 -26.56 -1.51
CA ARG A 14 -0.22 -27.68 -2.32
C ARG A 14 0.06 -28.99 -1.56
N ASN A 15 0.24 -28.92 -0.25
CA ASN A 15 0.53 -30.06 0.63
C ASN A 15 -0.63 -30.38 1.59
N LEU A 16 -1.80 -29.75 1.40
CA LEU A 16 -2.98 -29.97 2.23
C LEU A 16 -3.99 -30.86 1.50
N SER A 17 -4.78 -31.61 2.26
CA SER A 17 -5.96 -32.27 1.68
C SER A 17 -6.98 -31.22 1.20
N GLY A 18 -7.89 -31.61 0.30
CA GLY A 18 -8.95 -30.70 -0.19
C GLY A 18 -9.80 -30.12 0.94
N ARG A 19 -10.06 -30.90 1.99
CA ARG A 19 -10.77 -30.43 3.19
C ARG A 19 -9.96 -29.40 3.97
N GLN A 20 -8.70 -29.69 4.27
CA GLN A 20 -7.82 -28.76 4.99
C GLN A 20 -7.60 -27.46 4.21
N ALA A 21 -7.44 -27.54 2.90
CA ALA A 21 -7.33 -26.37 2.03
C ALA A 21 -8.60 -25.51 2.10
N THR A 22 -9.78 -26.14 2.07
CA THR A 22 -11.08 -25.46 2.18
C THR A 22 -11.22 -24.74 3.52
N GLU A 23 -10.92 -25.42 4.64
CA GLU A 23 -10.95 -24.84 5.98
C GLU A 23 -10.03 -23.62 6.07
N LYS A 24 -8.81 -23.69 5.50
CA LYS A 24 -7.87 -22.56 5.47
C LYS A 24 -8.32 -21.40 4.57
N ILE A 25 -9.00 -21.68 3.47
CA ILE A 25 -9.58 -20.63 2.60
C ILE A 25 -10.69 -19.89 3.35
N LEU A 26 -11.59 -20.62 4.02
CA LEU A 26 -12.68 -20.05 4.81
C LEU A 26 -12.14 -19.21 5.99
N GLU A 27 -11.13 -19.72 6.70
CA GLU A 27 -10.45 -18.99 7.78
C GLU A 27 -9.89 -17.65 7.28
N ARG A 28 -9.24 -17.64 6.11
CA ARG A 28 -8.70 -16.40 5.51
C ARG A 28 -9.79 -15.44 5.06
N ALA A 29 -10.90 -15.96 4.53
CA ALA A 29 -12.05 -15.14 4.14
C ALA A 29 -12.66 -14.44 5.36
N HIS A 30 -12.89 -15.19 6.43
CA HIS A 30 -13.39 -14.66 7.69
C HIS A 30 -12.44 -13.63 8.32
N ASN A 31 -11.14 -13.92 8.39
CA ASN A 31 -10.15 -12.97 8.89
C ASN A 31 -10.15 -11.67 8.09
N ARG A 32 -10.27 -11.75 6.75
CA ARG A 32 -10.35 -10.56 5.89
C ARG A 32 -11.59 -9.73 6.19
N GLU A 33 -12.75 -10.37 6.34
CA GLU A 33 -13.99 -9.71 6.71
C GLU A 33 -13.83 -8.94 8.03
N ILE A 34 -13.26 -9.58 9.06
CA ILE A 34 -12.98 -8.95 10.35
C ILE A 34 -12.10 -7.70 10.19
N PHE A 35 -10.97 -7.81 9.49
CA PHE A 35 -10.06 -6.68 9.29
C PHE A 35 -10.71 -5.56 8.49
N PHE A 36 -11.45 -5.90 7.44
CA PHE A 36 -12.16 -4.91 6.63
C PHE A 36 -13.24 -4.19 7.45
N ALA A 37 -14.07 -4.92 8.18
CA ALA A 37 -15.09 -4.34 9.04
C ALA A 37 -14.49 -3.40 10.10
N ARG A 38 -13.38 -3.79 10.72
CA ARG A 38 -12.64 -2.94 11.68
C ARG A 38 -12.08 -1.68 11.02
N LEU A 39 -11.48 -1.81 9.84
CA LEU A 39 -10.95 -0.67 9.08
C LEU A 39 -12.07 0.33 8.74
N VAL A 40 -13.20 -0.15 8.24
CA VAL A 40 -14.35 0.71 7.90
C VAL A 40 -14.91 1.41 9.15
N LYS A 41 -15.04 0.69 10.26
CA LYS A 41 -15.46 1.29 11.55
C LYS A 41 -14.48 2.36 12.04
N MET A 42 -13.18 2.12 11.92
CA MET A 42 -12.15 3.10 12.27
C MET A 42 -12.25 4.35 11.39
N LEU A 43 -12.43 4.18 10.07
CA LEU A 43 -12.62 5.31 9.16
C LEU A 43 -13.85 6.14 9.50
N GLN A 44 -14.96 5.50 9.90
CA GLN A 44 -16.15 6.21 10.34
C GLN A 44 -15.85 7.12 11.55
N VAL A 45 -15.16 6.59 12.57
CA VAL A 45 -14.76 7.38 13.75
C VAL A 45 -13.85 8.55 13.38
N VAL A 46 -12.88 8.30 12.50
CA VAL A 46 -11.96 9.36 12.01
C VAL A 46 -12.74 10.47 11.32
N ARG A 47 -13.68 10.11 10.44
CA ARG A 47 -14.57 11.05 9.74
C ARG A 47 -15.39 11.87 10.73
N GLU A 48 -16.12 11.21 11.64
CA GLU A 48 -16.98 11.88 12.63
C GLU A 48 -16.23 12.83 13.55
N ARG A 49 -14.99 12.48 13.93
CA ARG A 49 -14.18 13.27 14.84
C ARG A 49 -13.33 14.34 14.14
N GLY A 50 -13.43 14.48 12.82
CA GLY A 50 -12.60 15.41 12.06
C GLY A 50 -11.09 15.13 12.16
N LEU A 51 -10.70 13.88 12.46
CA LEU A 51 -9.29 13.51 12.56
C LEU A 51 -8.67 13.37 11.18
N ARG A 52 -7.46 13.90 11.00
CA ARG A 52 -6.69 13.72 9.76
C ARG A 52 -6.04 12.36 9.76
N LEU A 53 -6.31 11.55 8.74
CA LEU A 53 -5.71 10.24 8.54
C LEU A 53 -5.28 10.06 7.09
N ILE A 54 -4.08 9.48 6.93
CA ILE A 54 -3.60 9.01 5.63
C ILE A 54 -3.45 7.50 5.75
N LEU A 55 -4.19 6.76 4.93
CA LEU A 55 -4.10 5.30 4.83
C LEU A 55 -3.31 4.94 3.58
N GLU A 56 -2.38 3.99 3.69
CA GLU A 56 -1.69 3.40 2.55
C GLU A 56 -2.06 1.93 2.35
N ASN A 57 -2.08 1.47 1.11
CA ASN A 57 -2.14 0.05 0.77
C ASN A 57 -1.48 -0.21 -0.59
N PRO A 58 -0.74 -1.32 -0.76
CA PRO A 58 -0.23 -1.72 -2.06
C PRO A 58 -1.33 -1.74 -3.12
N TYR A 59 -1.02 -1.24 -4.31
CA TYR A 59 -1.95 -1.11 -5.41
C TYR A 59 -1.58 -2.09 -6.53
N SER A 60 -2.51 -2.98 -6.86
CA SER A 60 -2.38 -3.86 -8.02
C SER A 60 -3.75 -4.28 -8.50
N LEU A 61 -3.85 -4.87 -9.70
CA LEU A 61 -5.11 -5.31 -10.30
C LEU A 61 -5.95 -6.20 -9.36
N GLN A 62 -5.31 -6.99 -8.50
CA GLN A 62 -5.98 -7.99 -7.65
C GLN A 62 -5.99 -7.59 -6.16
N THR A 63 -5.68 -6.34 -5.83
CA THR A 63 -5.72 -5.87 -4.44
C THR A 63 -7.14 -5.66 -3.98
N PHE A 64 -7.45 -6.10 -2.76
CA PHE A 64 -8.81 -6.12 -2.23
C PHE A 64 -9.43 -4.72 -2.11
N LEU A 65 -8.65 -3.74 -1.66
CA LEU A 65 -9.16 -2.37 -1.50
C LEU A 65 -9.36 -1.65 -2.84
N LYS A 66 -8.76 -2.12 -3.93
CA LYS A 66 -8.97 -1.51 -5.25
C LYS A 66 -10.40 -1.70 -5.76
N SER A 67 -11.00 -2.87 -5.53
CA SER A 67 -12.30 -3.25 -6.10
C SER A 67 -13.49 -3.05 -5.17
N GLY A 68 -13.27 -2.82 -3.86
CA GLY A 68 -14.35 -2.87 -2.88
C GLY A 68 -14.11 -2.05 -1.62
N PHE A 69 -13.32 -0.98 -1.70
CA PHE A 69 -13.19 -0.05 -0.59
C PHE A 69 -14.30 1.00 -0.60
N VAL A 70 -14.57 1.58 0.57
CA VAL A 70 -15.69 2.52 0.79
C VAL A 70 -15.53 3.85 0.04
N GLN A 71 -14.33 4.13 -0.48
CA GLN A 71 -14.05 5.28 -1.34
C GLN A 71 -12.84 5.00 -2.25
N PRO A 72 -12.73 5.65 -3.41
CA PRO A 72 -11.54 5.55 -4.26
C PRO A 72 -10.31 6.14 -3.56
N PRO A 73 -9.09 5.72 -3.96
CA PRO A 73 -7.87 6.35 -3.47
C PRO A 73 -7.77 7.80 -3.91
N SER A 74 -7.27 8.66 -3.02
CA SER A 74 -7.00 10.06 -3.32
C SER A 74 -5.82 10.20 -4.28
N ILE A 75 -4.77 9.38 -4.08
CA ILE A 75 -3.58 9.34 -4.93
C ILE A 75 -3.16 7.88 -5.15
N VAL A 76 -2.64 7.60 -6.34
CA VAL A 76 -1.93 6.36 -6.64
C VAL A 76 -0.51 6.70 -7.10
N ASP A 77 0.47 6.35 -6.28
CA ASP A 77 1.88 6.39 -6.67
C ASP A 77 2.23 5.09 -7.38
N THR A 78 2.32 5.12 -8.71
CA THR A 78 2.51 3.91 -9.52
C THR A 78 3.93 3.35 -9.41
N ASP A 79 4.92 4.16 -9.05
CA ASP A 79 6.32 3.74 -8.93
C ASP A 79 7.07 4.62 -7.93
N ARG A 80 7.13 4.11 -6.69
CA ARG A 80 7.81 4.75 -5.56
C ARG A 80 9.31 4.99 -5.79
N THR A 81 9.96 4.26 -6.71
CA THR A 81 11.38 4.49 -7.00
C THR A 81 11.63 5.85 -7.63
N ARG A 82 10.63 6.43 -8.32
CA ARG A 82 10.70 7.77 -8.89
C ARG A 82 10.81 8.88 -7.84
N ARG A 83 10.45 8.58 -6.60
CA ARG A 83 10.55 9.47 -5.43
C ARG A 83 11.61 9.00 -4.43
N GLY A 84 12.51 8.09 -4.83
CA GLY A 84 13.66 7.69 -4.02
C GLY A 84 13.49 6.40 -3.22
N ASP A 85 12.44 5.61 -3.44
CA ASP A 85 12.31 4.30 -2.80
C ASP A 85 13.18 3.21 -3.47
N TYR A 86 13.39 2.10 -2.76
CA TYR A 86 14.21 0.99 -3.25
C TYR A 86 13.46 0.05 -4.20
N PHE A 87 12.13 -0.02 -4.11
CA PHE A 87 11.31 -0.99 -4.83
C PHE A 87 10.25 -0.32 -5.69
N VAL A 88 10.03 -0.87 -6.90
CA VAL A 88 8.87 -0.53 -7.72
C VAL A 88 7.63 -1.11 -7.04
N LYS A 89 6.90 -0.25 -6.35
CA LYS A 89 5.71 -0.61 -5.56
C LYS A 89 4.58 0.37 -5.85
N PRO A 90 3.68 0.03 -6.77
CA PRO A 90 2.48 0.83 -6.93
C PRO A 90 1.72 0.83 -5.59
N THR A 91 1.40 2.00 -5.07
CA THR A 91 0.82 2.21 -3.74
C THR A 91 -0.29 3.23 -3.83
N ALA A 92 -1.43 2.91 -3.24
CA ALA A 92 -2.59 3.78 -3.18
C ALA A 92 -2.67 4.42 -1.79
N TYR A 93 -3.07 5.69 -1.76
CA TYR A 93 -3.21 6.49 -0.56
C TYR A 93 -4.63 7.06 -0.48
N TRP A 94 -5.21 7.03 0.71
CA TRP A 94 -6.49 7.64 1.03
C TRP A 94 -6.29 8.70 2.09
N PHE A 95 -6.65 9.93 1.75
CA PHE A 95 -6.63 11.07 2.65
C PHE A 95 -8.04 11.26 3.19
N ILE A 96 -8.18 11.26 4.51
CA ILE A 96 -9.45 11.33 5.23
C ILE A 96 -9.43 12.58 6.10
N ASN A 97 -10.40 13.48 5.88
CA ASN A 97 -10.47 14.82 6.47
C ASN A 97 -9.23 15.70 6.22
N CYS A 98 -8.49 15.40 5.15
CA CYS A 98 -7.43 16.21 4.60
C CYS A 98 -7.39 15.98 3.10
N GLU A 99 -6.83 16.94 2.36
CA GLU A 99 -6.62 16.84 0.93
C GLU A 99 -5.12 16.69 0.65
N PRO A 100 -4.72 15.86 -0.32
CA PRO A 100 -3.34 15.74 -0.70
C PRO A 100 -2.87 16.95 -1.54
N THR A 101 -1.56 17.13 -1.59
CA THR A 101 -0.92 18.09 -2.50
C THR A 101 -0.43 17.42 -3.78
N HIS A 102 -0.03 18.21 -4.78
CA HIS A 102 0.32 17.73 -6.13
C HIS A 102 1.83 17.75 -6.42
N GLY A 103 2.66 17.82 -5.38
CA GLY A 103 4.11 17.91 -5.51
C GLY A 103 4.72 16.67 -6.18
N PHE A 104 5.83 16.88 -6.88
CA PHE A 104 6.65 15.80 -7.36
C PHE A 104 8.12 16.16 -7.29
N THR A 105 8.85 15.50 -6.40
CA THR A 105 10.29 15.62 -6.28
C THR A 105 10.94 14.38 -6.90
N PRO A 106 11.28 14.40 -8.22
CA PRO A 106 11.96 13.30 -8.87
C PRO A 106 13.30 13.02 -8.19
N THR A 107 13.58 11.74 -8.03
CA THR A 107 14.82 11.25 -7.44
C THR A 107 15.34 10.07 -8.25
N THR A 108 16.65 10.01 -8.44
CA THR A 108 17.30 8.82 -8.99
C THR A 108 17.59 7.84 -7.86
N PRO A 109 16.94 6.67 -7.81
CA PRO A 109 17.18 5.70 -6.73
C PRO A 109 18.65 5.24 -6.78
N LYS A 110 19.34 5.30 -5.64
CA LYS A 110 20.76 4.90 -5.53
C LYS A 110 20.99 3.45 -5.97
N PHE A 111 20.02 2.58 -5.71
CA PHE A 111 19.96 1.21 -6.23
C PHE A 111 18.50 0.75 -6.25
N ARG A 112 18.15 -0.12 -7.21
CA ARG A 112 16.83 -0.76 -7.29
C ARG A 112 16.91 -2.19 -6.76
N LYS A 113 16.02 -2.54 -5.84
CA LYS A 113 15.86 -3.91 -5.34
C LYS A 113 14.70 -4.59 -6.05
N ASN A 114 14.88 -5.87 -6.37
CA ASN A 114 13.81 -6.71 -6.86
C ASN A 114 13.06 -7.31 -5.66
N ILE A 115 11.74 -7.30 -5.69
CA ILE A 115 10.90 -7.95 -4.68
C ILE A 115 11.23 -9.44 -4.54
N MET A 116 11.56 -10.10 -5.65
CA MET A 116 11.90 -11.53 -5.70
C MET A 116 13.27 -11.85 -5.09
N SER A 117 14.16 -10.86 -4.99
CA SER A 117 15.50 -11.02 -4.41
C SER A 117 15.57 -10.60 -2.94
N ALA A 118 14.47 -10.13 -2.35
CA ALA A 118 14.43 -9.71 -0.96
C ALA A 118 14.39 -10.93 -0.03
N ASN A 119 14.95 -10.78 1.18
CA ASN A 119 14.95 -11.86 2.15
C ASN A 119 13.51 -12.29 2.52
N PRO A 120 13.24 -13.58 2.75
CA PRO A 120 11.95 -14.02 3.26
C PRO A 120 11.72 -13.52 4.69
N SER A 121 10.46 -13.43 5.10
CA SER A 121 10.10 -13.16 6.50
C SER A 121 10.45 -14.35 7.39
N LYS A 122 10.67 -14.08 8.69
CA LYS A 122 10.87 -15.13 9.71
C LYS A 122 9.68 -16.07 9.83
N GLU A 123 8.47 -15.57 9.54
CA GLU A 123 7.21 -16.31 9.64
C GLU A 123 6.45 -16.33 8.32
N ALA A 124 5.81 -17.45 8.02
CA ALA A 124 5.02 -17.62 6.81
C ALA A 124 3.78 -16.71 6.82
N GLY A 125 3.63 -15.89 5.78
CA GLY A 125 2.48 -14.99 5.61
C GLY A 125 2.73 -13.54 6.02
N LEU A 126 3.87 -13.24 6.63
CA LEU A 126 4.36 -11.88 6.80
C LEU A 126 5.18 -11.44 5.58
N CYS A 127 5.22 -10.13 5.32
CA CYS A 127 6.26 -9.58 4.44
C CYS A 127 7.54 -9.43 5.27
N SER A 128 8.70 -9.61 4.62
CA SER A 128 9.96 -9.30 5.29
C SER A 128 10.04 -7.82 5.63
N GLU A 129 10.78 -7.52 6.70
CA GLU A 129 11.04 -6.16 7.14
C GLU A 129 11.65 -5.33 6.01
N GLU A 130 12.62 -5.90 5.29
CA GLU A 130 13.23 -5.29 4.10
C GLU A 130 12.19 -4.88 3.04
N ARG A 131 11.16 -5.70 2.82
CA ARG A 131 10.08 -5.39 1.88
C ARG A 131 9.05 -4.42 2.43
N SER A 132 9.00 -4.20 3.73
CA SER A 132 8.01 -3.32 4.37
C SER A 132 8.60 -1.94 4.64
N MET A 133 9.90 -1.85 4.89
CA MET A 133 10.59 -0.58 5.07
C MET A 133 10.54 0.27 3.80
N ILE A 134 10.26 1.55 4.03
CA ILE A 134 10.30 2.62 3.04
C ILE A 134 11.65 3.32 3.16
N SER A 135 12.23 3.79 2.05
CA SER A 135 13.45 4.60 2.18
C SER A 135 13.17 5.92 2.90
N SER A 136 14.15 6.45 3.63
CA SER A 136 14.05 7.76 4.27
C SER A 136 13.83 8.88 3.24
N GLU A 137 14.42 8.74 2.06
CA GLU A 137 14.26 9.66 0.94
C GLU A 137 12.82 9.64 0.40
N TYR A 138 12.25 8.45 0.19
CA TYR A 138 10.84 8.31 -0.19
C TYR A 138 9.91 8.89 0.87
N ALA A 139 10.17 8.62 2.15
CA ALA A 139 9.36 9.15 3.25
C ALA A 139 9.38 10.69 3.26
N LYS A 140 10.56 11.29 3.13
CA LYS A 140 10.71 12.75 3.04
C LYS A 140 9.95 13.31 1.84
N ASN A 141 10.17 12.74 0.66
CA ASN A 141 9.50 13.21 -0.56
C ASN A 141 7.99 13.03 -0.49
N PHE A 142 7.49 11.90 0.02
CA PHE A 142 6.07 11.68 0.27
C PHE A 142 5.46 12.78 1.16
N ILE A 143 6.11 13.10 2.28
CA ILE A 143 5.64 14.12 3.22
C ILE A 143 5.64 15.50 2.57
N CYS A 144 6.75 15.91 1.94
CA CYS A 144 6.84 17.22 1.29
C CYS A 144 5.86 17.33 0.11
N ASP A 145 5.78 16.30 -0.73
CA ASP A 145 5.08 16.36 -2.01
C ASP A 145 3.57 16.16 -1.89
N PHE A 146 3.12 15.27 -0.99
CA PHE A 146 1.71 14.87 -0.89
C PHE A 146 1.03 15.32 0.40
N VAL A 147 1.79 15.62 1.47
CA VAL A 147 1.20 15.98 2.77
C VAL A 147 1.31 17.49 3.03
N LEU A 148 2.49 18.08 2.81
CA LEU A 148 2.77 19.47 3.17
C LEU A 148 2.77 20.44 1.98
N GLY A 149 2.91 19.94 0.75
CA GLY A 149 3.03 20.78 -0.45
C GLY A 149 4.27 21.69 -0.45
N MET A 150 5.36 21.26 0.21
CA MET A 150 6.58 22.06 0.32
C MET A 150 7.45 21.88 -0.92
N GLU A 151 7.84 22.99 -1.54
CA GLU A 151 8.84 22.98 -2.59
C GLU A 151 10.19 22.47 -2.04
N GLN A 152 10.80 21.57 -2.80
CA GLN A 152 12.15 21.06 -2.59
C GLN A 152 13.04 21.49 -3.77
N PRO A 153 14.38 21.48 -3.64
CA PRO A 153 15.28 21.98 -4.68
C PRO A 153 15.10 21.33 -6.07
N SER A 154 14.62 20.09 -6.12
CA SER A 154 14.37 19.35 -7.36
C SER A 154 12.89 19.14 -7.65
N THR A 155 11.98 19.85 -6.97
CA THR A 155 10.53 19.73 -7.21
C THR A 155 10.19 20.16 -8.63
N GLN A 156 9.47 19.30 -9.33
CA GLN A 156 8.94 19.58 -10.65
C GLN A 156 7.72 20.48 -10.52
N LYS A 157 7.80 21.66 -11.13
CA LYS A 157 6.67 22.59 -11.25
C LYS A 157 5.72 22.13 -12.34
N THR A 158 4.43 22.40 -12.16
CA THR A 158 3.47 22.17 -13.24
C THR A 158 3.59 23.26 -14.30
N LEU A 159 3.08 23.01 -15.50
CA LEU A 159 3.08 24.00 -16.59
C LEU A 159 2.40 25.33 -16.19
N PHE A 160 1.49 25.28 -15.21
CA PHE A 160 0.72 26.43 -14.75
C PHE A 160 1.36 27.17 -13.58
N ASP A 161 2.47 26.64 -13.03
CA ASP A 161 3.23 27.23 -11.93
C ASP A 161 4.59 27.82 -12.40
N LEU A 162 4.77 27.97 -13.72
CA LEU A 162 5.97 28.53 -14.37
C LEU A 162 5.91 30.06 -14.48
#